data_AF-W7X0I7-F1
#
_entry.id   AF-W7X0I7-F1
#
_cell.length_a   1.000
_cell.length_b   1.000
_cell.length_c   1.000
_cell.angle_alpha   90.00
_cell.angle_beta   90.00
_cell.angle_gamma   90.00
#
_symmetry.space_group_name_H-M   'P 1'
#
loop_
_entity.id
_entity.type
_entity.pdbx_description
1 polymer ?
#
loop_
_entity_poly.entity_id
_entity_poly.type
_entity_poly.pdbx_seq_one_letter_code
_entity_poly.pdbx_strand_id
1 'polypeptide(L)'
;MTIIFRKIRQLIKKKLTLQLIKEIRCITCYKISNQLYSISCCSQYLCMECNKKIQQCPLCKQKYEIFNNKSVLRILDYITCECSNEQCNYKSQFLEVLKHQETCEFQKRTCKVCHEIYLQKDIYDHMINNHKKDIMQQLTYRTDQI
;
A
#
# COMPACT_ATOMS: atom_id res chain seq x y z
N MET A 1 28.02 -1.68 -26.61
CA MET A 1 27.02 -0.83 -25.91
C MET A 1 27.59 -0.37 -24.57
N THR A 2 28.02 0.88 -24.50
CA THR A 2 28.73 1.51 -23.37
C THR A 2 27.87 1.61 -22.10
N ILE A 3 28.51 1.56 -20.93
CA ILE A 3 27.90 1.62 -19.58
C ILE A 3 26.90 2.79 -19.44
N ILE A 4 27.16 3.90 -20.14
CA ILE A 4 26.30 5.10 -20.20
C ILE A 4 24.90 4.76 -20.75
N PHE A 5 24.80 4.01 -21.85
CA PHE A 5 23.50 3.61 -22.41
C PHE A 5 22.69 2.72 -21.46
N ARG A 6 23.35 1.85 -20.69
CA ARG A 6 22.69 1.01 -19.69
C ARG A 6 22.10 1.87 -18.55
N LYS A 7 22.86 2.84 -18.05
CA LYS A 7 22.39 3.79 -17.01
C LYS A 7 21.23 4.63 -17.50
N ILE A 8 21.32 5.22 -18.69
CA ILE A 8 20.24 6.02 -19.30
C ILE A 8 18.97 5.18 -19.45
N ARG A 9 19.08 3.93 -19.95
CA ARG A 9 17.94 3.03 -20.10
C ARG A 9 17.28 2.68 -18.76
N GLN A 10 18.06 2.47 -17.70
CA GLN A 10 17.54 2.23 -16.36
C GLN A 10 16.79 3.45 -15.79
N LEU A 11 17.34 4.66 -15.98
CA LEU A 11 16.70 5.91 -15.55
C LEU A 11 15.38 6.15 -16.27
N ILE A 12 15.34 5.94 -17.59
CA ILE A 12 14.12 6.05 -18.39
C ILE A 12 13.09 5.02 -17.92
N LYS A 13 13.50 3.76 -17.71
CA LYS A 13 12.60 2.72 -17.18
C LYS A 13 12.01 3.13 -15.84
N LYS A 14 12.84 3.59 -14.89
CA LYS A 14 12.38 4.04 -13.56
C LYS A 14 11.38 5.21 -13.68
N LYS A 15 11.67 6.21 -14.51
CA LYS A 15 10.79 7.36 -14.73
C LYS A 15 9.43 6.93 -15.32
N LEU A 16 9.45 6.10 -16.36
CA LEU A 16 8.23 5.58 -17.00
C LEU A 16 7.39 4.76 -16.04
N THR A 17 8.01 3.86 -15.26
CA THR A 17 7.32 3.07 -14.24
C THR A 17 6.64 3.95 -13.21
N LEU A 18 7.32 4.99 -12.71
CA LEU A 18 6.74 5.93 -11.75
C LEU A 18 5.55 6.71 -12.34
N GLN A 19 5.65 7.11 -13.61
CA GLN A 19 4.56 7.82 -14.28
C GLN A 19 3.35 6.89 -14.48
N LEU A 20 3.57 5.66 -14.92
CA LEU A 20 2.51 4.65 -15.09
C LEU A 20 1.78 4.36 -13.77
N ILE A 21 2.51 4.19 -12.67
CA ILE A 21 1.95 4.01 -11.31
C ILE A 21 1.07 5.21 -10.91
N LYS A 22 1.47 6.44 -11.27
CA LYS A 22 0.67 7.64 -10.95
C LYS A 22 -0.64 7.72 -11.75
N GLU A 23 -0.67 7.19 -12.97
CA GLU A 23 -1.90 7.09 -13.77
C GLU A 23 -2.80 5.94 -13.30
N ILE A 24 -2.21 4.86 -12.80
CA ILE A 24 -2.94 3.68 -12.32
C ILE A 24 -3.09 3.75 -10.80
N ARG A 25 -3.94 4.65 -10.31
CA ARG A 25 -4.28 4.74 -8.88
C ARG A 25 -5.71 5.21 -8.68
N CYS A 26 -6.25 4.93 -7.50
CA CYS A 26 -7.56 5.43 -7.11
C CYS A 26 -7.56 6.97 -7.10
N ILE A 27 -8.50 7.61 -7.79
CA ILE A 27 -8.62 9.08 -7.84
C ILE A 27 -9.02 9.71 -6.51
N THR A 28 -9.51 8.91 -5.55
CA THR A 28 -9.94 9.40 -4.24
C THR A 28 -8.83 9.28 -3.20
N CYS A 29 -8.27 8.08 -3.03
CA CYS A 29 -7.28 7.82 -1.98
C CYS A 29 -5.84 7.80 -2.48
N TYR A 30 -5.64 7.93 -3.80
CA TYR A 30 -4.32 7.89 -4.46
C TYR A 30 -3.51 6.61 -4.26
N LYS A 31 -4.12 5.55 -3.71
CA LYS A 31 -3.52 4.22 -3.54
C LYS A 31 -3.77 3.34 -4.75
N ILE A 32 -2.86 2.41 -4.97
CA ILE A 32 -3.01 1.28 -5.91
C ILE A 32 -3.52 0.08 -5.12
N SER A 33 -4.41 -0.70 -5.72
CA SER A 33 -5.03 -1.87 -5.09
C SER A 33 -5.22 -2.97 -6.13
N ASN A 34 -5.27 -4.22 -5.68
CA ASN A 34 -5.68 -5.37 -6.48
C ASN A 34 -7.15 -5.31 -6.95
N GLN A 35 -7.94 -4.37 -6.42
CA GLN A 35 -9.35 -4.15 -6.77
C GLN A 35 -9.57 -2.72 -7.25
N LEU A 36 -8.95 -2.38 -8.39
CA LEU A 36 -9.15 -1.13 -9.12
C LEU A 36 -10.19 -1.33 -10.22
N TYR A 37 -11.16 -0.42 -10.27
CA TYR A 37 -12.19 -0.37 -11.30
C TYR A 37 -12.03 0.90 -12.12
N SER A 38 -12.17 0.80 -13.44
CA SER A 38 -12.29 1.99 -14.29
C SER A 38 -13.74 2.50 -14.25
N ILE A 39 -13.92 3.82 -14.24
CA ILE A 39 -15.25 4.45 -14.28
C ILE A 39 -15.61 4.90 -15.70
N SER A 40 -16.87 4.70 -16.13
CA SER A 40 -17.33 5.00 -17.51
C SER A 40 -17.13 6.45 -17.92
N CYS A 41 -17.36 7.40 -17.02
CA CYS A 41 -17.48 8.81 -17.40
C CYS A 41 -16.15 9.47 -17.81
N CYS A 42 -15.03 9.05 -17.24
CA CYS A 42 -13.73 9.67 -17.51
C CYS A 42 -12.55 8.69 -17.56
N SER A 43 -12.83 7.38 -17.57
CA SER A 43 -11.82 6.30 -17.64
C SER A 43 -10.78 6.32 -16.52
N GLN A 44 -11.09 7.00 -15.41
CA GLN A 44 -10.25 7.04 -14.23
C GLN A 44 -10.49 5.83 -13.34
N TYR A 45 -9.65 5.61 -12.34
CA TYR A 45 -9.76 4.43 -11.47
C TYR A 45 -10.28 4.74 -10.07
N LEU A 46 -11.09 3.84 -9.52
CA LEU A 46 -11.51 3.82 -8.12
C LEU A 46 -11.18 2.46 -7.50
N CYS A 47 -10.67 2.45 -6.27
CA CYS A 47 -10.58 1.22 -5.51
C CYS A 47 -11.95 0.81 -4.95
N MET A 48 -12.12 -0.48 -4.63
CA MET A 48 -13.36 -1.02 -4.06
C MET A 48 -13.83 -0.22 -2.83
N GLU A 49 -12.93 0.12 -1.92
CA GLU A 49 -13.26 0.82 -0.68
C GLU A 49 -13.81 2.23 -0.92
N CYS A 50 -13.22 2.97 -1.86
CA CYS A 50 -13.67 4.31 -2.19
C CYS A 50 -14.99 4.28 -2.98
N ASN A 51 -15.15 3.31 -3.88
CA ASN A 51 -16.38 3.18 -4.65
C ASN A 51 -17.62 2.96 -3.76
N LYS A 52 -17.48 2.21 -2.66
CA LYS A 52 -18.59 1.99 -1.69
C LYS A 52 -19.09 3.28 -1.03
N LYS A 53 -18.29 4.34 -1.00
CA LYS A 53 -18.57 5.58 -0.25
C LYS A 53 -19.04 6.73 -1.14
N ILE A 54 -18.99 6.56 -2.46
CA ILE A 54 -19.12 7.65 -3.43
C ILE A 54 -20.24 7.30 -4.40
N GLN A 55 -21.14 8.25 -4.65
CA GLN A 55 -22.29 8.07 -5.55
C GLN A 55 -22.08 8.74 -6.92
N GLN A 56 -21.13 9.68 -7.01
CA GLN A 56 -20.84 10.48 -8.21
C GLN A 56 -19.35 10.63 -8.39
N CYS A 57 -18.88 10.71 -9.63
CA CYS A 57 -17.47 10.80 -9.93
C CYS A 57 -16.83 11.98 -9.19
N PRO A 58 -15.76 11.79 -8.40
CA PRO A 58 -15.10 12.88 -7.68
C PRO A 58 -14.61 14.01 -8.60
N LEU A 59 -14.25 13.68 -9.85
CA LEU A 59 -13.69 14.60 -10.83
C LEU A 59 -14.77 15.33 -11.64
N CYS A 60 -15.66 14.61 -12.32
CA CYS A 60 -16.65 15.23 -13.22
C CYS A 60 -18.05 15.37 -12.61
N LYS A 61 -18.29 14.86 -11.39
CA LYS A 61 -19.58 14.87 -10.67
C LYS A 61 -20.74 14.13 -11.35
N GLN A 62 -20.47 13.41 -12.43
CA GLN A 62 -21.47 12.59 -13.12
C GLN A 62 -21.71 11.26 -12.40
N LYS A 63 -22.90 10.66 -12.60
CA LYS A 63 -23.12 9.24 -12.31
C LYS A 63 -22.23 8.40 -13.22
N TYR A 64 -21.80 7.25 -12.73
CA TYR A 64 -20.89 6.37 -13.45
C TYR A 64 -21.22 4.90 -13.20
N GLU A 65 -20.74 4.07 -14.11
CA GLU A 65 -20.66 2.62 -13.95
C GLU A 65 -19.19 2.24 -13.70
N ILE A 66 -18.99 1.11 -13.04
CA ILE A 66 -17.66 0.57 -12.77
C ILE A 66 -17.38 -0.65 -13.64
N PHE A 67 -16.16 -0.74 -14.16
CA PHE A 67 -15.70 -1.89 -14.94
C PHE A 67 -14.44 -2.46 -14.31
N ASN A 68 -14.41 -3.79 -14.18
CA ASN A 68 -13.21 -4.49 -13.75
C ASN A 68 -12.22 -4.55 -14.93
N ASN A 69 -11.20 -3.71 -14.89
CA ASN A 69 -10.17 -3.69 -15.92
C ASN A 69 -8.98 -4.58 -15.53
N LYS A 70 -9.13 -5.89 -15.75
CA LYS A 70 -8.07 -6.87 -15.46
C LYS A 70 -6.77 -6.60 -16.21
N SER A 71 -6.82 -5.93 -17.37
CA SER A 71 -5.62 -5.58 -18.13
C SER A 71 -4.70 -4.63 -17.36
N VAL A 72 -5.28 -3.70 -16.60
CA VAL A 72 -4.53 -2.77 -15.75
C VAL A 72 -3.80 -3.50 -14.63
N LEU A 73 -4.47 -4.47 -13.98
CA LEU A 73 -3.85 -5.31 -12.97
C LEU A 73 -2.70 -6.14 -13.55
N ARG A 74 -2.89 -6.73 -14.74
CA ARG A 74 -1.82 -7.45 -15.45
C ARG A 74 -0.63 -6.55 -15.79
N ILE A 75 -0.86 -5.29 -16.16
CA ILE A 75 0.21 -4.32 -16.42
C ILE A 75 1.03 -4.08 -15.15
N LEU A 76 0.37 -3.93 -13.99
CA LEU A 76 1.05 -3.78 -12.70
C LEU A 76 1.89 -5.02 -12.35
N ASP A 77 1.44 -6.23 -12.71
CA ASP A 77 2.20 -7.47 -12.46
C ASP A 77 3.53 -7.52 -13.23
N TYR A 78 3.65 -6.85 -14.37
CA TYR A 78 4.92 -6.75 -15.11
C TYR A 78 5.92 -5.77 -14.49
N ILE A 79 5.49 -4.97 -13.51
CA ILE A 79 6.36 -4.02 -12.82
C ILE A 79 7.02 -4.74 -11.64
N THR A 80 8.35 -4.95 -11.73
CA THR A 80 9.14 -5.39 -10.58
C THR A 80 9.65 -4.19 -9.79
N CYS A 81 9.44 -4.18 -8.48
CA CYS A 81 9.98 -3.18 -7.57
C CYS A 81 10.52 -3.83 -6.29
N GLU A 82 11.23 -3.03 -5.51
CA GLU A 82 11.73 -3.40 -4.18
C GLU A 82 10.84 -2.80 -3.09
N CYS A 83 10.82 -3.45 -1.93
CA CYS A 83 10.16 -2.90 -0.75
C CYS A 83 10.74 -1.52 -0.41
N SER A 84 9.88 -0.58 -0.04
CA SER A 84 10.31 0.77 0.33
C SER A 84 10.83 0.89 1.77
N ASN A 85 10.66 -0.14 2.60
CA ASN A 85 11.13 -0.11 3.98
C ASN A 85 12.65 -0.29 4.01
N GLU A 86 13.31 0.58 4.76
CA GLU A 86 14.76 0.50 4.97
C GLU A 86 15.15 -0.88 5.50
N GLN A 87 16.31 -1.40 5.07
CA GLN A 87 16.82 -2.73 5.43
C GLN A 87 16.04 -3.94 4.86
N CYS A 88 14.91 -3.70 4.18
CA CYS A 88 14.21 -4.77 3.48
C CYS A 88 14.75 -4.95 2.06
N ASN A 89 15.27 -6.14 1.76
CA ASN A 89 15.75 -6.50 0.42
C ASN A 89 14.69 -7.25 -0.43
N TYR A 90 13.43 -7.30 0.02
CA TYR A 90 12.36 -7.98 -0.71
C TYR A 90 12.10 -7.29 -2.04
N LYS A 91 12.08 -8.07 -3.13
CA LYS A 91 11.85 -7.60 -4.49
C LYS A 91 10.94 -8.56 -5.22
N SER A 92 9.84 -8.05 -5.75
CA SER A 92 8.84 -8.86 -6.45
C SER A 92 8.03 -8.00 -7.42
N GLN A 93 6.97 -8.57 -7.98
CA GLN A 93 5.95 -7.86 -8.74
C GLN A 93 5.27 -6.81 -7.86
N PHE A 94 4.83 -5.71 -8.46
CA PHE A 94 4.37 -4.52 -7.74
C PHE A 94 3.25 -4.81 -6.74
N LEU A 95 2.24 -5.61 -7.14
CA LEU A 95 1.15 -5.99 -6.24
C LEU A 95 1.61 -6.87 -5.07
N GLU A 96 2.59 -7.73 -5.27
CA GLU A 96 3.16 -8.56 -4.20
C GLU A 96 4.02 -7.73 -3.23
N VAL A 97 4.75 -6.73 -3.74
CA VAL A 97 5.48 -5.79 -2.90
C VAL A 97 4.52 -4.93 -2.06
N LEU A 98 3.39 -4.49 -2.63
CA LEU A 98 2.36 -3.78 -1.87
C LEU A 98 1.81 -4.62 -0.71
N LYS A 99 1.48 -5.89 -0.97
CA LYS A 99 1.04 -6.82 0.09
C LYS A 99 2.13 -7.01 1.14
N HIS A 100 3.37 -7.22 0.71
CA HIS A 100 4.51 -7.36 1.61
C HIS A 100 4.70 -6.13 2.51
N GLN A 101 4.49 -4.91 2.01
CA GLN A 101 4.64 -3.68 2.81
C GLN A 101 3.68 -3.61 4.00
N GLU A 102 2.52 -4.30 3.95
CA GLU A 102 1.56 -4.35 5.05
C GLU A 102 2.05 -5.20 6.23
N THR A 103 2.92 -6.19 5.95
CA THR A 103 3.42 -7.19 6.91
C THR A 103 4.95 -7.19 7.04
N CYS A 104 5.62 -6.24 6.41
CA CYS A 104 7.07 -6.16 6.39
C CYS A 104 7.61 -5.96 7.80
N GLU A 105 8.53 -6.83 8.22
CA GLU A 105 9.14 -6.80 9.55
C GLU A 105 9.96 -5.52 9.82
N PHE A 106 10.44 -4.87 8.75
CA PHE A 106 11.16 -3.60 8.80
C PHE A 106 10.24 -2.37 8.72
N GLN A 107 8.92 -2.56 8.68
CA GLN A 107 7.98 -1.45 8.71
C GLN A 107 8.06 -0.75 10.07
N LYS A 108 8.16 0.58 10.07
CA LYS A 108 8.11 1.40 11.28
C LYS A 108 6.66 1.45 11.80
N ARG A 109 6.47 1.19 13.09
CA ARG A 109 5.19 1.23 13.80
C ARG A 109 5.32 2.09 15.05
N THR A 110 4.29 2.89 15.31
CA THR A 110 4.16 3.66 16.54
C THR A 110 3.56 2.78 17.64
N CYS A 111 4.23 2.70 18.80
CA CYS A 111 3.68 2.05 19.97
C CYS A 111 2.42 2.78 20.44
N LYS A 112 1.35 2.05 20.76
CA LYS A 112 0.07 2.65 21.20
C LYS A 112 0.08 3.15 22.66
N VAL A 113 1.08 2.76 23.44
CA VAL A 113 1.19 3.12 24.86
C VAL A 113 2.14 4.30 25.03
N CYS A 114 3.41 4.16 24.62
CA CYS A 114 4.41 5.21 24.76
C CYS A 114 4.56 6.13 23.53
N HIS A 115 3.93 5.83 22.38
CA HIS A 115 4.01 6.62 21.15
C HIS A 115 5.40 6.69 20.48
N GLU A 116 6.37 5.93 20.98
CA GLU A 116 7.68 5.76 20.34
C GLU A 116 7.60 4.87 19.09
N ILE A 117 8.56 5.04 18.17
CA ILE A 117 8.60 4.33 16.88
C ILE A 117 9.57 3.15 16.95
N TYR A 118 9.09 1.96 16.58
CA TYR A 118 9.87 0.72 16.51
C TYR A 118 9.69 0.01 15.17
N LEU A 119 10.56 -0.93 14.84
CA LEU A 119 10.30 -1.84 13.72
C LEU A 119 9.21 -2.85 14.11
N GLN A 120 8.46 -3.33 13.12
CA GLN A 120 7.39 -4.32 13.30
C GLN A 120 7.90 -5.59 13.99
N LYS A 121 9.11 -6.05 13.71
CA LYS A 121 9.72 -7.19 14.40
C LYS A 121 9.99 -6.95 15.90
N ASP A 122 10.31 -5.72 16.27
CA ASP A 122 10.74 -5.36 17.62
C ASP A 122 9.55 -4.92 18.51
N ILE A 123 8.38 -4.67 17.91
CA ILE A 123 7.22 -4.14 18.62
C ILE A 123 6.71 -5.11 19.70
N TYR A 124 6.77 -6.42 19.47
CA TYR A 124 6.32 -7.42 20.44
C TYR A 124 7.22 -7.45 21.67
N ASP A 125 8.54 -7.47 21.46
CA ASP A 125 9.52 -7.44 22.54
C ASP A 125 9.42 -6.13 23.34
N HIS A 126 9.24 -5.00 22.65
CA HIS A 126 8.98 -3.71 23.28
C HIS A 126 7.72 -3.76 24.17
N MET A 127 6.61 -4.31 23.66
CA MET A 127 5.36 -4.41 24.42
C MET A 127 5.53 -5.27 25.68
N ILE A 128 6.21 -6.41 25.58
CA ILE A 128 6.43 -7.32 26.72
C ILE A 128 7.36 -6.70 27.77
N ASN A 129 8.43 -6.05 27.35
CA ASN A 129 9.47 -5.58 28.29
C ASN A 129 9.15 -4.21 28.88
N ASN A 130 8.47 -3.34 28.13
CA ASN A 130 8.25 -1.94 28.54
C ASN A 130 6.79 -1.66 28.95
N HIS A 131 5.83 -2.48 28.48
CA HIS A 131 4.39 -2.28 28.72
C HIS A 131 3.71 -3.48 29.35
N LYS A 132 4.46 -4.38 30.02
CA LYS A 132 3.93 -5.59 30.67
C LYS A 132 2.72 -5.28 31.57
N LYS A 133 2.82 -4.24 32.39
CA LYS A 133 1.77 -3.84 33.33
C LYS A 133 0.50 -3.37 32.61
N ASP A 134 0.67 -2.58 31.55
CA ASP A 134 -0.45 -2.09 30.73
C ASP A 134 -1.17 -3.24 30.01
N ILE A 135 -0.43 -4.23 29.52
CA ILE A 135 -1.00 -5.44 28.90
C ILE A 135 -1.79 -6.26 29.92
N MET A 136 -1.24 -6.47 31.13
CA MET A 136 -1.91 -7.24 32.18
C MET A 136 -3.22 -6.59 32.62
N GLN A 137 -3.27 -5.26 32.75
CA GLN A 137 -4.48 -4.53 33.14
C GLN A 137 -5.61 -4.64 32.11
N GLN A 138 -5.29 -4.66 30.82
CA GLN A 138 -6.29 -4.82 29.76
C GLN A 138 -6.88 -6.24 29.70
N LEU A 139 -6.12 -7.26 30.09
CA LEU A 139 -6.59 -8.65 30.13
C LEU A 139 -7.49 -8.91 31.32
N THR A 140 -7.16 -8.37 32.50
CA THR A 140 -8.01 -8.50 33.71
C THR A 140 -9.35 -7.80 33.54
N TYR A 141 -9.40 -6.64 32.86
CA TYR A 141 -10.66 -5.92 32.64
C TYR A 141 -11.62 -6.65 31.69
N ARG A 142 -11.11 -7.56 30.84
CA ARG A 142 -11.95 -8.35 29.92
C ARG A 142 -12.54 -9.60 30.55
N THR A 143 -11.93 -10.13 31.61
CA THR A 143 -12.45 -11.30 32.33
C THR A 143 -13.57 -10.95 33.30
N ASP A 144 -13.69 -9.69 33.71
CA ASP A 144 -14.72 -9.22 34.65
C ASP A 144 -16.03 -8.79 33.95
N GLN A 145 -16.14 -8.98 32.63
CA GLN A 145 -17.33 -8.66 31.82
C GLN A 145 -18.02 -9.90 31.20
N ILE A 146 -17.72 -11.11 31.70
CA ILE A 146 -18.39 -12.36 31.32
C ILE A 146 -19.20 -12.89 32.50
#